data_AF-A0A957XNZ3-F1
#
_entry.id   AF-A0A957XNZ3-F1
#
_cell.length_a   1.000
_cell.length_b   1.000
_cell.length_c   1.000
_cell.angle_alpha   90.00
_cell.angle_beta   90.00
_cell.angle_gamma   90.00
#
_symmetry.space_group_name_H-M   'P 1'
#
loop_
_entity.id
_entity.type
_entity.pdbx_description
1 polymer ?
#
loop_
_entity_poly.entity_id
_entity_poly.type
_entity_poly.pdbx_seq_one_letter_code
_entity_poly.pdbx_strand_id
1 'polypeptide(L)'
;YRQNIEKDAALERRFAPVYVDEPTADEAIEILRGLRHRYEEHHGVVYDDEALVQAVKLSTRYVSDRKLPDKAIDLIDEAAAKLRVAIHSMPPALREQRQQLSELIASEEKAWAERDYENAAKYKTERVRLESEFETAMTEWRDENKLDEVVDAADIATVINAWTGIPVSSLLQTEAEKLLDMEDAL
;
A
#
# COMPACT_ATOMS: atom_id res chain seq x y z
N TYR A 1 18.95 -20.89 -19.31
CA TYR A 1 19.95 -21.96 -19.51
C TYR A 1 19.70 -22.75 -20.80
N ARG A 2 18.63 -23.57 -20.89
CA ARG A 2 18.38 -24.47 -22.05
C ARG A 2 18.33 -23.81 -23.43
N GLN A 3 17.74 -22.62 -23.52
CA GLN A 3 17.58 -21.95 -24.81
C GLN A 3 18.89 -21.34 -25.34
N ASN A 4 19.79 -20.88 -24.46
CA ASN A 4 20.88 -19.97 -24.84
C ASN A 4 22.30 -20.43 -24.44
N ILE A 5 22.45 -21.34 -23.48
CA ILE A 5 23.76 -21.79 -22.97
C ILE A 5 24.00 -23.25 -23.34
N GLU A 6 23.02 -24.12 -23.12
CA GLU A 6 23.13 -25.56 -23.40
C GLU A 6 23.39 -25.89 -24.88
N LYS A 7 22.96 -25.01 -25.80
CA LYS A 7 23.16 -25.21 -27.25
C LYS A 7 24.54 -24.78 -27.75
N ASP A 8 25.31 -24.03 -26.95
CA ASP A 8 26.62 -23.50 -27.31
C ASP A 8 27.71 -24.16 -26.47
N ALA A 9 28.50 -25.02 -27.11
CA ALA A 9 29.56 -25.79 -26.48
C ALA A 9 30.69 -24.93 -25.86
N ALA A 10 30.87 -23.68 -26.31
CA ALA A 10 31.84 -22.76 -25.72
C ALA A 10 31.30 -22.13 -24.43
N LEU A 11 29.99 -21.84 -24.38
CA LEU A 11 29.33 -21.30 -23.19
C LEU A 11 29.12 -22.38 -22.13
N GLU A 12 28.69 -23.58 -22.50
CA GLU A 12 28.47 -24.70 -21.57
C GLU A 12 29.73 -25.06 -20.76
N ARG A 13 30.92 -24.92 -21.36
CA ARG A 13 32.19 -25.16 -20.66
C ARG A 13 32.59 -24.05 -19.68
N ARG A 14 32.02 -22.86 -19.82
CA ARG A 14 32.36 -21.67 -19.01
C ARG A 14 31.33 -21.36 -17.95
N PHE A 15 30.09 -21.78 -18.15
CA PHE A 15 28.99 -21.52 -17.24
C PHE A 15 28.52 -22.81 -16.57
N ALA A 16 28.66 -22.86 -15.24
CA ALA A 16 28.03 -23.88 -14.42
C ALA A 16 26.67 -23.38 -13.92
N PRO A 17 25.58 -24.16 -14.06
CA PRO A 17 24.30 -23.76 -13.50
C PRO A 17 24.36 -23.81 -11.96
N VAL A 18 23.84 -22.75 -11.32
CA VAL A 18 23.52 -22.74 -9.89
C VAL A 18 22.01 -22.69 -9.78
N TYR A 19 21.44 -23.65 -9.07
CA TYR A 19 20.00 -23.70 -8.81
C TYR A 19 19.70 -22.78 -7.62
N VAL A 20 18.72 -21.91 -7.81
CA VAL A 20 18.21 -21.04 -6.75
C VAL A 20 16.87 -21.60 -6.34
N ASP A 21 16.78 -22.03 -5.09
CA ASP A 21 15.54 -22.54 -4.54
C ASP A 21 14.58 -21.38 -4.21
N GLU A 22 13.28 -21.69 -4.22
CA GLU A 22 12.27 -20.78 -3.70
C GLU A 22 12.51 -20.58 -2.19
N PRO A 23 12.54 -19.34 -1.67
CA PRO A 23 12.71 -19.11 -0.24
C PRO A 23 11.61 -19.78 0.57
N THR A 24 11.97 -20.19 1.79
CA THR A 24 11.00 -20.62 2.79
C THR A 24 10.09 -19.46 3.19
N ALA A 25 8.96 -19.78 3.83
CA ALA A 25 8.03 -18.75 4.31
C ALA A 25 8.72 -17.76 5.25
N ASP A 26 9.55 -18.24 6.19
CA ASP A 26 10.26 -17.38 7.15
C ASP A 26 11.29 -16.49 6.45
N GLU A 27 12.05 -17.03 5.49
CA GLU A 27 12.98 -16.23 4.68
C GLU A 27 12.25 -15.16 3.86
N ALA A 28 11.10 -15.49 3.28
CA ALA A 28 10.29 -14.53 2.54
C ALA A 28 9.78 -13.39 3.45
N ILE A 29 9.38 -13.69 4.69
CA ILE A 29 8.98 -12.69 5.69
C ILE A 29 10.15 -11.74 5.99
N GLU A 30 11.36 -12.26 6.20
CA GLU A 30 12.54 -11.42 6.43
C GLU A 30 12.89 -10.55 5.20
N ILE A 31 12.73 -11.09 3.99
CA ILE A 31 12.89 -10.30 2.75
C ILE A 31 11.88 -9.15 2.72
N LEU A 32 10.60 -9.40 3.01
CA LEU A 32 9.55 -8.38 3.06
C LEU A 32 9.86 -7.32 4.13
N ARG A 33 10.29 -7.73 5.33
CA ARG A 33 10.73 -6.80 6.40
C ARG A 33 11.89 -5.92 5.95
N GLY A 34 12.85 -6.49 5.22
CA GLY A 34 13.97 -5.73 4.63
C GLY A 34 13.54 -4.75 3.53
N LEU A 35 12.43 -5.02 2.85
CA LEU A 35 11.88 -4.16 1.80
C LEU A 35 10.88 -3.11 2.34
N ARG A 36 10.32 -3.32 3.55
CA ARG A 36 9.24 -2.54 4.16
C ARG A 36 9.42 -1.03 3.97
N HIS A 37 10.50 -0.46 4.53
CA HIS A 37 10.73 0.99 4.52
C HIS A 37 10.65 1.60 3.11
N ARG A 38 11.19 0.90 2.10
CA ARG A 38 11.20 1.40 0.72
C ARG A 38 9.78 1.45 0.13
N TYR A 39 8.93 0.49 0.44
CA TYR A 39 7.54 0.46 -0.04
C TYR A 39 6.66 1.45 0.75
N GLU A 40 6.88 1.58 2.05
CA GLU A 40 6.22 2.60 2.89
C GLU A 40 6.47 4.00 2.35
N GLU A 41 7.73 4.35 2.08
CA GLU A 41 8.09 5.64 1.51
C GLU A 41 7.49 5.86 0.12
N HIS A 42 7.47 4.81 -0.72
CA HIS A 42 6.93 4.91 -2.08
C HIS A 42 5.43 5.17 -2.12
N HIS A 43 4.67 4.49 -1.25
CA HIS A 43 3.21 4.57 -1.23
C HIS A 43 2.66 5.59 -0.23
N GLY A 44 3.45 6.04 0.74
CA GLY A 44 3.00 6.88 1.83
C GLY A 44 2.06 6.14 2.79
N VAL A 45 2.38 4.89 3.10
CA VAL A 45 1.64 4.02 4.03
C VAL A 45 2.61 3.35 4.99
N VAL A 46 2.11 2.73 6.04
CA VAL A 46 2.85 1.90 7.00
C VAL A 46 2.35 0.46 6.89
N TYR A 47 3.24 -0.53 6.90
CA TYR A 47 2.79 -1.92 6.93
C TYR A 47 2.83 -2.47 8.35
N ASP A 48 1.71 -3.01 8.81
CA ASP A 48 1.70 -3.83 10.01
C ASP A 48 2.53 -5.09 9.80
N ASP A 49 3.20 -5.55 10.87
CA ASP A 49 4.04 -6.75 10.78
C ASP A 49 3.20 -7.99 10.45
N GLU A 50 1.98 -8.06 10.98
CA GLU A 50 1.03 -9.11 10.66
C GLU A 50 0.65 -9.10 9.18
N ALA A 51 0.53 -7.93 8.54
CA ALA A 51 0.22 -7.84 7.11
C ALA A 51 1.31 -8.52 6.25
N LEU A 52 2.60 -8.32 6.58
CA LEU A 52 3.70 -8.99 5.87
C LEU A 52 3.65 -10.52 6.04
N VAL A 53 3.38 -10.98 7.27
CA VAL A 53 3.25 -12.41 7.56
C VAL A 53 2.08 -13.01 6.79
N GLN A 54 0.92 -12.33 6.76
CA GLN A 54 -0.25 -12.79 6.03
C GLN A 54 -0.04 -12.76 4.51
N ALA A 55 0.69 -11.78 3.98
CA ALA A 55 1.05 -11.75 2.56
C ALA A 55 1.80 -13.02 2.14
N VAL A 56 2.75 -13.50 2.96
CA VAL A 56 3.46 -14.76 2.69
C VAL A 56 2.54 -15.97 2.86
N LYS A 57 1.81 -16.08 3.97
CA LYS A 57 0.95 -17.23 4.26
C LYS A 57 -0.15 -17.40 3.21
N LEU A 58 -0.87 -16.33 2.92
CA LEU A 58 -2.00 -16.35 1.99
C LEU A 58 -1.55 -16.52 0.54
N SER A 59 -0.47 -15.86 0.11
CA SER A 59 0.09 -16.10 -1.22
C SER A 59 0.58 -17.54 -1.39
N THR A 60 1.15 -18.14 -0.35
CA THR A 60 1.60 -19.53 -0.40
C THR A 60 0.42 -20.49 -0.54
N ARG A 61 -0.68 -20.22 0.16
CA ARG A 61 -1.86 -21.08 0.19
C ARG A 61 -2.75 -20.94 -1.05
N TYR A 62 -2.92 -19.73 -1.57
CA TYR A 62 -3.94 -19.43 -2.58
C TYR A 62 -3.37 -18.99 -3.94
N VAL A 63 -2.08 -18.62 -4.02
CA VAL A 63 -1.41 -18.19 -5.27
C VAL A 63 -0.28 -19.18 -5.60
N SER A 64 -0.65 -20.30 -6.24
CA SER A 64 0.26 -21.43 -6.49
C SER A 64 1.07 -21.35 -7.79
N ASP A 65 0.66 -20.50 -8.72
CA ASP A 65 1.29 -20.31 -10.03
C ASP A 65 2.55 -19.43 -9.97
N ARG A 66 2.82 -18.83 -8.81
CA ARG A 66 3.94 -17.92 -8.55
C ARG A 66 4.81 -18.39 -7.39
N LYS A 67 6.02 -17.84 -7.33
CA LYS A 67 7.06 -18.22 -6.37
C LYS A 67 7.27 -17.13 -5.32
N LEU A 68 7.59 -17.53 -4.09
CA LEU A 68 8.12 -16.61 -3.09
C LEU A 68 9.51 -16.07 -3.53
N PRO A 69 9.88 -14.86 -3.09
CA PRO A 69 9.09 -13.89 -2.32
C PRO A 69 8.19 -13.01 -3.21
N ASP A 70 8.37 -13.08 -4.54
CA ASP A 70 7.75 -12.25 -5.57
C ASP A 70 6.23 -12.12 -5.43
N LYS A 71 5.53 -13.24 -5.28
CA LYS A 71 4.05 -13.22 -5.10
C LYS A 71 3.58 -12.50 -3.83
N ALA A 72 4.39 -12.49 -2.77
CA ALA A 72 4.04 -11.81 -1.53
C ALA A 72 4.38 -10.31 -1.61
N ILE A 73 5.46 -9.96 -2.33
CA ILE A 73 5.81 -8.57 -2.63
C ILE A 73 4.69 -7.91 -3.43
N ASP A 74 4.18 -8.57 -4.47
CA ASP A 74 3.10 -8.00 -5.27
C ASP A 74 1.80 -7.80 -4.47
N LEU A 75 1.51 -8.68 -3.50
CA LEU A 75 0.34 -8.49 -2.64
C LEU A 75 0.45 -7.26 -1.76
N ILE A 76 1.61 -7.03 -1.13
CA ILE A 76 1.80 -5.85 -0.28
C ILE A 76 1.85 -4.57 -1.12
N ASP A 77 2.36 -4.64 -2.36
CA ASP A 77 2.40 -3.52 -3.29
C ASP A 77 0.99 -3.12 -3.75
N GLU A 78 0.20 -4.11 -4.17
CA GLU A 78 -1.18 -3.86 -4.61
C GLU A 78 -2.08 -3.42 -3.46
N ALA A 79 -1.92 -3.98 -2.25
CA ALA A 79 -2.65 -3.55 -1.07
C ALA A 79 -2.35 -2.07 -0.75
N ALA A 80 -1.07 -1.67 -0.74
CA ALA A 80 -0.68 -0.29 -0.53
C ALA A 80 -1.15 0.65 -1.63
N ALA A 81 -1.03 0.24 -2.90
CA ALA A 81 -1.51 1.03 -4.03
C ALA A 81 -3.03 1.24 -3.94
N LYS A 82 -3.79 0.21 -3.56
CA LYS A 82 -5.23 0.28 -3.37
C LYS A 82 -5.60 1.19 -2.20
N LEU A 83 -4.94 1.07 -1.05
CA LEU A 83 -5.16 1.94 0.10
C LEU A 83 -4.85 3.40 -0.25
N ARG A 84 -3.73 3.64 -0.93
CA ARG A 84 -3.34 4.97 -1.40
C ARG A 84 -4.37 5.56 -2.37
N VAL A 85 -4.89 4.76 -3.30
CA VAL A 85 -5.97 5.19 -4.20
C VAL A 85 -7.23 5.50 -3.39
N ALA A 86 -7.59 4.70 -2.39
CA ALA A 86 -8.72 4.97 -1.52
C ALA A 86 -8.55 6.30 -0.77
N ILE A 87 -7.39 6.54 -0.14
CA ILE A 87 -7.03 7.81 0.51
C ILE A 87 -7.10 9.00 -0.46
N HIS A 88 -6.72 8.81 -1.72
CA HIS A 88 -6.75 9.86 -2.76
C HIS A 88 -8.07 9.94 -3.54
N SER A 89 -9.00 9.00 -3.33
CA SER A 89 -10.33 8.99 -3.98
C SER A 89 -11.27 10.08 -3.46
N MET A 90 -10.77 10.91 -2.53
CA MET A 90 -11.27 12.19 -2.04
C MET A 90 -12.51 12.70 -2.84
N PRO A 91 -13.65 12.95 -2.17
CA PRO A 91 -14.87 13.45 -2.79
C PRO A 91 -14.62 14.63 -3.73
N PRO A 92 -15.42 14.79 -4.82
CA PRO A 92 -15.26 15.89 -5.76
C PRO A 92 -15.20 17.27 -5.07
N ALA A 93 -16.00 17.48 -4.02
CA ALA A 93 -16.00 18.71 -3.22
C ALA A 93 -14.64 18.98 -2.55
N LEU A 94 -14.06 17.97 -1.88
CA LEU A 94 -12.74 18.10 -1.24
C LEU A 94 -11.62 18.29 -2.29
N ARG A 95 -11.73 17.64 -3.45
CA ARG A 95 -10.80 17.87 -4.58
C ARG A 95 -10.85 19.31 -5.08
N GLU A 96 -12.06 19.88 -5.20
CA GLU A 96 -12.25 21.27 -5.62
C GLU A 96 -11.66 22.25 -4.60
N GLN A 97 -11.90 22.04 -3.29
CA GLN A 97 -11.29 22.83 -2.22
C GLN A 97 -9.75 22.76 -2.25
N ARG A 98 -9.17 21.58 -2.48
CA ARG A 98 -7.71 21.41 -2.63
C ARG A 98 -7.16 22.19 -3.83
N GLN A 99 -7.88 22.19 -4.94
CA GLN A 99 -7.49 22.97 -6.12
C GLN A 99 -7.56 24.47 -5.84
N GLN A 100 -8.63 24.94 -5.21
CA GLN A 100 -8.77 26.34 -4.80
C GLN A 100 -7.67 26.79 -3.84
N LEU A 101 -7.25 25.94 -2.89
CA LEU A 101 -6.10 26.20 -2.03
C LEU A 101 -4.81 26.39 -2.82
N SER A 102 -4.56 25.53 -3.81
CA SER A 102 -3.38 25.66 -4.68
C SER A 102 -3.41 26.96 -5.49
N GLU A 103 -4.58 27.38 -5.97
CA GLU A 103 -4.77 28.64 -6.70
C GLU A 103 -4.56 29.86 -5.79
N LEU A 104 -5.03 29.80 -4.55
CA LEU A 104 -4.82 30.84 -3.53
C LEU A 104 -3.34 30.98 -3.16
N ILE A 105 -2.61 29.86 -2.99
CA ILE A 105 -1.16 29.88 -2.74
C ILE A 105 -0.42 30.56 -3.90
N ALA A 106 -0.71 30.15 -5.13
CA ALA A 106 -0.08 30.74 -6.31
C ALA A 106 -0.43 32.24 -6.46
N SER A 107 -1.66 32.63 -6.12
CA SER A 107 -2.10 34.04 -6.16
C SER A 107 -1.46 34.86 -5.05
N GLU A 108 -1.33 34.32 -3.84
CA GLU A 108 -0.62 34.93 -2.71
C GLU A 108 0.84 35.19 -3.09
N GLU A 109 1.56 34.17 -3.58
CA GLU A 109 2.97 34.27 -4.02
C GLU A 109 3.15 35.32 -5.12
N LYS A 110 2.25 35.34 -6.11
CA LYS A 110 2.28 36.34 -7.18
C LYS A 110 2.07 37.76 -6.64
N ALA A 111 1.10 37.97 -5.76
CA ALA A 111 0.85 39.27 -5.16
C ALA A 111 2.04 39.77 -4.32
N TRP A 112 2.70 38.87 -3.59
CA TRP A 112 3.96 39.19 -2.90
C TRP A 112 5.06 39.61 -3.87
N ALA A 113 5.23 38.90 -4.99
CA ALA A 113 6.23 39.22 -6.01
C ALA A 113 5.98 40.60 -6.68
N GLU A 114 4.71 40.94 -6.89
CA GLU A 114 4.27 42.22 -7.47
C GLU A 114 4.23 43.37 -6.44
N ARG A 115 4.52 43.09 -5.17
CA ARG A 115 4.42 44.03 -4.03
C ARG A 115 3.00 44.57 -3.81
N ASP A 116 2.00 43.81 -4.23
CA ASP A 116 0.59 44.07 -3.97
C ASP A 116 0.21 43.49 -2.59
N TYR A 117 0.60 44.20 -1.54
CA TYR A 117 0.44 43.73 -0.17
C TYR A 117 -1.03 43.61 0.26
N GLU A 118 -1.93 44.41 -0.33
CA GLU A 118 -3.36 44.37 -0.01
C GLU A 118 -3.98 43.06 -0.50
N ASN A 119 -3.72 42.70 -1.76
CA ASN A 119 -4.22 41.44 -2.30
C ASN A 119 -3.51 40.23 -1.70
N ALA A 120 -2.21 40.32 -1.41
CA ALA A 120 -1.49 39.26 -0.69
C ALA A 120 -2.13 38.96 0.67
N ALA A 121 -2.49 40.00 1.45
CA ALA A 121 -3.18 39.83 2.73
C ALA A 121 -4.58 39.22 2.58
N LYS A 122 -5.34 39.59 1.53
CA LYS A 122 -6.65 39.01 1.22
C LYS A 122 -6.53 37.53 0.86
N TYR A 123 -5.63 37.18 -0.06
CA TYR A 123 -5.39 35.78 -0.46
C TYR A 123 -4.94 34.92 0.72
N LYS A 124 -4.04 35.45 1.56
CA LYS A 124 -3.61 34.74 2.77
C LYS A 124 -4.76 34.47 3.74
N THR A 125 -5.64 35.45 3.95
CA THR A 125 -6.79 35.31 4.85
C THR A 125 -7.74 34.23 4.34
N GLU A 126 -8.05 34.27 3.05
CA GLU A 126 -8.92 33.28 2.42
C GLU A 126 -8.30 31.89 2.39
N ARG A 127 -6.98 31.80 2.13
CA ARG A 127 -6.23 30.55 2.18
C ARG A 127 -6.34 29.90 3.57
N VAL A 128 -6.07 30.65 4.65
CA VAL A 128 -6.14 30.12 6.01
C VAL A 128 -7.55 29.65 6.37
N ARG A 129 -8.59 30.39 5.94
CA ARG A 129 -9.98 29.98 6.14
C ARG A 129 -10.29 28.66 5.42
N LEU A 130 -9.99 28.59 4.14
CA LEU A 130 -10.26 27.41 3.32
C LEU A 130 -9.41 26.20 3.75
N GLU A 131 -8.19 26.43 4.21
CA GLU A 131 -7.29 25.40 4.74
C GLU A 131 -7.88 24.75 5.99
N SER A 132 -8.41 25.54 6.92
CA SER A 132 -9.10 25.02 8.11
C SER A 132 -10.38 24.23 7.77
N GLU A 133 -11.17 24.71 6.80
CA GLU A 133 -12.37 24.01 6.34
C GLU A 133 -12.02 22.68 5.66
N PHE A 134 -10.97 22.68 4.84
CA PHE A 134 -10.46 21.50 4.15
C PHE A 134 -9.93 20.46 5.15
N GLU A 135 -9.13 20.86 6.14
CA GLU A 135 -8.61 19.94 7.18
C GLU A 135 -9.73 19.27 7.98
N THR A 136 -10.77 20.04 8.33
CA THR A 136 -11.93 19.52 9.06
C THR A 136 -12.69 18.49 8.21
N ALA A 137 -13.07 18.85 6.99
CA ALA A 137 -13.81 17.97 6.09
C ALA A 137 -12.99 16.75 5.66
N MET A 138 -11.67 16.87 5.53
CA MET A 138 -10.77 15.75 5.25
C MET A 138 -10.71 14.78 6.43
N THR A 139 -10.69 15.29 7.66
CA THR A 139 -10.70 14.46 8.87
C THR A 139 -12.01 13.70 9.01
N GLU A 140 -13.14 14.39 8.85
CA GLU A 140 -14.48 13.76 8.86
C GLU A 140 -14.59 12.68 7.78
N TRP A 141 -14.14 12.96 6.56
CA TRP A 141 -14.17 11.98 5.48
C TRP A 141 -13.28 10.76 5.75
N ARG A 142 -12.08 10.97 6.31
CA ARG A 142 -11.19 9.87 6.72
C ARG A 142 -11.84 8.99 7.78
N ASP A 143 -12.44 9.60 8.79
CA ASP A 143 -13.13 8.90 9.88
C ASP A 143 -14.34 8.11 9.38
N GLU A 144 -15.17 8.71 8.51
CA GLU A 144 -16.34 8.04 7.91
C GLU A 144 -15.94 6.84 7.06
N ASN A 145 -14.84 6.95 6.31
CA ASN A 145 -14.38 5.89 5.42
C ASN A 145 -13.43 4.92 6.12
N LYS A 146 -13.12 5.14 7.41
CA LYS A 146 -12.14 4.38 8.20
C LYS A 146 -10.82 4.19 7.46
N LEU A 147 -10.39 5.23 6.73
CA LEU A 147 -9.16 5.19 5.96
C LEU A 147 -8.00 5.55 6.88
N ASP A 148 -7.24 4.54 7.29
CA ASP A 148 -5.93 4.73 7.89
C ASP A 148 -4.83 4.68 6.82
N GLU A 149 -3.63 5.07 7.22
CA GLU A 149 -2.43 4.96 6.39
C GLU A 149 -1.69 3.65 6.67
N VAL A 150 -2.38 2.64 7.23
CA VAL A 150 -1.80 1.38 7.67
C VAL A 150 -2.34 0.25 6.80
N VAL A 151 -1.45 -0.52 6.18
CA VAL A 151 -1.83 -1.76 5.50
C VAL A 151 -1.84 -2.89 6.53
N ASP A 152 -3.03 -3.44 6.77
CA ASP A 152 -3.26 -4.50 7.74
C ASP A 152 -3.45 -5.89 7.09
N ALA A 153 -3.72 -6.91 7.90
CA ALA A 153 -4.00 -8.25 7.42
C ALA A 153 -5.29 -8.35 6.56
N ALA A 154 -6.29 -7.51 6.83
CA ALA A 154 -7.55 -7.51 6.11
C ALA A 154 -7.39 -6.92 4.69
N ASP A 155 -6.52 -5.93 4.51
CA ASP A 155 -6.16 -5.39 3.20
C ASP A 155 -5.55 -6.48 2.31
N ILE A 156 -4.60 -7.24 2.84
CA ILE A 156 -3.98 -8.37 2.13
C ILE A 156 -5.02 -9.42 1.74
N ALA A 157 -5.92 -9.78 2.67
CA ALA A 157 -7.00 -10.73 2.39
C ALA A 157 -7.94 -10.22 1.29
N THR A 158 -8.17 -8.90 1.23
CA THR A 158 -8.99 -8.27 0.20
C THR A 158 -8.33 -8.35 -1.17
N VAL A 159 -7.02 -8.17 -1.28
CA VAL A 159 -6.28 -8.34 -2.54
C VAL A 159 -6.29 -9.80 -2.99
N ILE A 160 -6.06 -10.76 -2.10
CA ILE A 160 -6.17 -12.19 -2.42
C ILE A 160 -7.56 -12.54 -2.95
N ASN A 161 -8.61 -12.01 -2.34
CA ASN A 161 -9.97 -12.21 -2.84
C ASN A 161 -10.14 -11.63 -4.25
N ALA A 162 -9.61 -10.43 -4.51
CA ALA A 162 -9.65 -9.84 -5.85
C ALA A 162 -8.91 -10.69 -6.90
N TRP A 163 -7.77 -11.29 -6.55
CA TRP A 163 -6.97 -12.11 -7.46
C TRP A 163 -7.57 -13.50 -7.70
N THR A 164 -8.06 -14.13 -6.65
CA THR A 164 -8.43 -15.56 -6.66
C THR A 164 -9.94 -15.80 -6.68
N GLY A 165 -10.74 -14.79 -6.34
CA GLY A 165 -12.18 -14.90 -6.10
C GLY A 165 -12.56 -15.60 -4.80
N ILE A 166 -11.58 -15.96 -3.95
CA ILE A 166 -11.80 -16.69 -2.70
C ILE A 166 -11.96 -15.69 -1.54
N PRO A 167 -13.08 -15.70 -0.80
CA PRO A 167 -13.29 -14.79 0.32
C PRO A 167 -12.50 -15.24 1.56
N VAL A 168 -11.25 -14.76 1.68
CA VAL A 168 -10.35 -15.13 2.77
C VAL A 168 -10.63 -14.35 4.06
N SER A 169 -11.15 -13.13 3.97
CA SER A 169 -11.49 -12.29 5.14
C SER A 169 -12.51 -12.97 6.07
N SER A 170 -13.51 -13.64 5.52
CA SER A 170 -14.50 -14.41 6.29
C SER A 170 -13.91 -15.66 6.95
N LEU A 171 -12.83 -16.22 6.39
CA LEU A 171 -12.15 -17.42 6.89
C LEU A 171 -11.18 -17.10 8.03
N LEU A 172 -10.53 -15.94 8.00
CA LEU A 172 -9.66 -15.47 9.09
C LEU A 172 -10.44 -15.23 10.38
N GLN A 173 -11.64 -14.63 10.29
CA GLN A 173 -12.54 -14.47 11.44
C GLN A 173 -12.96 -15.81 12.03
N THR A 174 -13.29 -16.81 11.19
CA THR A 174 -13.74 -18.12 11.67
C THR A 174 -12.61 -18.95 12.32
N GLU A 175 -11.35 -18.75 11.92
CA GLU A 175 -10.20 -19.44 12.51
C GLU A 175 -9.82 -18.85 13.88
N ALA A 176 -9.93 -17.52 14.03
CA ALA A 176 -9.74 -16.83 15.31
C ALA A 176 -10.85 -17.19 16.33
N GLU A 177 -12.11 -17.22 15.91
CA GLU A 177 -13.24 -17.66 16.75
C GLU A 177 -13.07 -19.12 17.20
N LYS A 178 -12.63 -20.01 16.30
CA LYS A 178 -12.37 -21.41 16.65
C LYS A 178 -11.24 -21.60 17.67
N LEU A 179 -10.23 -20.74 17.66
CA LEU A 179 -9.13 -20.81 18.64
C LEU A 179 -9.60 -20.37 20.02
N LEU A 180 -10.42 -19.32 20.10
CA LEU A 180 -11.07 -18.87 21.34
C LEU A 180 -11.97 -19.97 21.94
N ASP A 181 -12.80 -20.60 21.10
CA ASP A 181 -13.67 -21.71 21.54
C ASP A 181 -12.89 -22.93 22.07
N MET A 182 -11.63 -23.11 21.65
CA MET A 182 -10.77 -24.19 22.14
C MET A 182 -10.09 -23.86 23.48
N GLU A 183 -9.84 -22.58 23.78
CA GLU A 183 -9.33 -22.14 25.09
C GLU A 183 -10.41 -22.20 26.17
N ASP A 184 -11.67 -21.91 25.84
CA ASP A 184 -12.81 -22.00 26.76
C ASP A 184 -13.27 -23.44 27.04
N ALA A 185 -12.80 -24.41 26.24
CA ALA A 185 -13.13 -25.83 26.36
C ALA A 185 -12.12 -26.65 27.22
N LEU A 186 -11.15 -25.99 27.87
CA LEU A 186 -10.14 -26.58 28.77
C LEU A 186 -10.36 -26.17 30.23
#